data_AF-D0UZC2-F1
#
_entry.id   AF-D0UZC2-F1
#
_cell.length_a   1.000
_cell.length_b   1.000
_cell.length_c   1.000
_cell.angle_alpha   90.00
_cell.angle_beta   90.00
_cell.angle_gamma   90.00
#
_symmetry.space_group_name_H-M   'P 1'
#
loop_
_entity.id
_entity.type
_entity.pdbx_description
1 polymer ?
#
loop_
_entity_poly.entity_id
_entity_poly.type
_entity_poly.pdbx_seq_one_letter_code
_entity_poly.pdbx_strand_id
1 'polypeptide(L)' 'MATQPRKPWRVATITNGQHRSTDHATPSKAYARVTKLRQEIQAGCWDVSRITVHAWTDGIWSVYEDGLEKV' A
#
# COMPACT_ATOMS: atom_id res chain seq x y z
N MET A 1 0.98 9.28 -28.19
CA MET A 1 0.26 8.46 -27.20
C MET A 1 0.80 8.83 -25.83
N ALA A 2 -0.01 9.41 -24.95
CA ALA A 2 0.44 9.77 -23.61
C ALA A 2 0.62 8.47 -22.81
N THR A 3 1.87 8.05 -22.61
CA THR A 3 2.23 7.08 -21.58
C THR A 3 1.82 7.69 -20.25
N GLN A 4 0.62 7.35 -19.76
CA GLN A 4 0.30 7.60 -18.36
C GLN A 4 1.49 7.07 -17.56
N PRO A 5 2.10 7.87 -16.66
CA PRO A 5 3.18 7.37 -15.83
C PRO A 5 2.61 6.18 -15.07
N ARG A 6 3.02 4.97 -15.46
CA ARG A 6 2.59 3.73 -14.83
C ARG A 6 2.96 3.90 -13.37
N LYS A 7 1.96 4.10 -12.51
CA LYS A 7 2.13 4.22 -11.07
C LYS A 7 2.60 2.83 -10.61
N PRO A 8 3.91 2.56 -10.44
CA PRO A 8 4.40 1.20 -10.40
C PRO A 8 4.24 0.57 -9.02
N TRP A 9 3.72 1.32 -8.05
CA TRP A 9 3.61 0.86 -6.67
C TRP A 9 2.20 1.09 -6.18
N ARG A 10 1.64 0.12 -5.47
CA ARG A 10 0.31 0.21 -4.88
C ARG A 10 0.39 -0.23 -3.44
N VAL A 11 -0.14 0.58 -2.54
CA VAL A 11 -0.32 0.21 -1.13
C VAL A 11 -1.79 -0.13 -0.96
N ALA A 12 -2.08 -1.38 -0.64
CA ALA A 12 -3.40 -1.87 -0.30
C ALA A 12 -3.51 -2.06 1.22
N THR A 13 -4.65 -1.69 1.80
CA THR A 13 -4.93 -1.85 3.22
C THR A 13 -6.29 -2.50 3.41
N ILE A 14 -6.43 -3.30 4.46
CA ILE A 14 -7.72 -3.83 4.91
C ILE A 14 -8.05 -3.20 6.27
N THR A 15 -9.15 -2.47 6.34
CA THR A 15 -9.60 -1.77 7.56
C THR A 15 -11.04 -2.18 7.85
N ASN A 16 -11.31 -2.85 8.97
CA ASN A 16 -12.65 -3.39 9.28
C ASN A 16 -13.28 -4.19 8.12
N GLY A 17 -12.48 -5.00 7.41
CA GLY A 17 -12.93 -5.75 6.22
C GLY A 17 -13.08 -4.92 4.93
N GLN A 18 -12.87 -3.59 4.99
CA GLN A 18 -12.88 -2.74 3.80
C GLN A 18 -11.49 -2.70 3.15
N HIS A 19 -11.44 -3.02 1.86
CA HIS A 19 -10.23 -2.90 1.05
C HIS A 19 -10.08 -1.48 0.52
N ARG A 20 -8.90 -0.88 0.72
CA ARG A 20 -8.52 0.41 0.10
C ARG A 20 -7.17 0.27 -0.56
N SER A 21 -6.96 0.93 -1.68
CA SER A 21 -5.67 0.94 -2.38
C SER A 21 -5.28 2.33 -2.83
N THR A 22 -4.02 2.68 -2.66
CA THR A 22 -3.44 3.94 -3.15
C THR A 22 -2.26 3.65 -4.05
N ASP A 23 -2.28 4.20 -5.26
CA ASP A 23 -1.20 4.04 -6.24
C ASP A 23 -0.17 5.17 -6.10
N HIS A 24 1.10 4.81 -6.24
CA HIS A 24 2.27 5.68 -6.09
C HIS A 24 3.20 5.54 -7.30
N ALA A 25 3.82 6.65 -7.68
CA ALA A 25 4.75 6.70 -8.81
C ALA A 25 6.14 6.12 -8.50
N THR A 26 6.52 6.04 -7.23
CA THR A 26 7.86 5.58 -6.80
C THR A 26 7.76 4.70 -5.56
N PRO A 27 8.72 3.77 -5.34
CA PRO A 27 8.75 2.94 -4.14
C PRO A 27 8.83 3.78 -2.87
N SER A 28 9.65 4.83 -2.87
CA SER A 28 9.83 5.70 -1.71
C SER A 28 8.53 6.35 -1.25
N LYS A 29 7.63 6.72 -2.18
CA LYS A 29 6.30 7.27 -1.84
C LYS A 29 5.36 6.21 -1.28
N ALA A 30 5.41 5.00 -1.83
CA ALA A 30 4.64 3.87 -1.29
C ALA A 30 5.12 3.53 0.14
N TYR A 31 6.43 3.44 0.35
CA TYR A 31 7.01 3.19 1.66
C TYR A 31 6.69 4.29 2.67
N ALA A 32 6.77 5.56 2.29
CA ALA A 32 6.36 6.66 3.17
C ALA A 32 4.88 6.54 3.58
N ARG A 33 4.00 6.09 2.66
CA ARG A 33 2.59 5.84 2.98
C ARG A 33 2.42 4.68 3.95
N VAL A 34 3.14 3.58 3.75
CA VAL A 34 3.15 2.43 4.69
C VAL A 34 3.61 2.89 6.06
N THR A 35 4.76 3.55 6.18
CA THR A 35 5.28 4.04 7.47
C THR A 35 4.29 4.94 8.18
N LYS A 36 3.64 5.87 7.46
CA LYS A 36 2.59 6.72 8.04
C LYS A 36 1.42 5.88 8.54
N LEU A 37 0.93 4.92 7.75
CA LEU A 37 -0.17 4.03 8.17
C LEU A 37 0.20 3.27 9.44
N ARG A 38 1.42 2.71 9.53
CA ARG A 38 1.92 2.02 10.72
C ARG A 38 1.88 2.92 11.96
N GLN A 39 2.31 4.17 11.83
CA GLN A 39 2.24 5.15 12.93
C GLN A 39 0.80 5.46 13.32
N GLU A 40 -0.09 5.65 12.36
CA GLU A 40 -1.51 5.92 12.63
C GLU A 40 -2.21 4.71 13.30
N ILE A 41 -1.82 3.48 12.96
CA ILE A 41 -2.29 2.24 13.61
C ILE A 41 -1.78 2.15 15.03
N GLN A 42 -0.47 2.39 15.25
CA GLN A 42 0.13 2.41 16.59
C GLN A 42 -0.47 3.50 17.49
N ALA A 43 -0.90 4.62 16.91
CA ALA A 43 -1.61 5.69 17.61
C ALA A 43 -3.10 5.36 17.89
N GLY A 44 -3.62 4.23 17.41
CA GLY A 44 -5.03 3.84 17.56
C GLY A 44 -5.99 4.63 16.69
N CYS A 45 -5.52 5.34 15.67
CA CYS A 45 -6.37 6.13 14.77
C CYS A 45 -7.13 5.26 13.75
N TRP A 46 -6.62 4.06 13.45
CA TRP A 46 -7.21 3.15 12.47
C TRP A 46 -7.10 1.70 12.91
N ASP A 47 -8.17 0.93 12.69
CA ASP A 47 -8.16 -0.54 12.77
C ASP A 47 -7.78 -1.13 11.41
N VAL A 48 -6.48 -1.09 11.09
CA VAL A 48 -5.96 -1.73 9.87
C VAL A 48 -5.45 -3.11 10.26
N SER A 49 -6.02 -4.15 9.65
CA SER A 49 -5.66 -5.55 9.91
C SER A 49 -4.58 -6.08 8.97
N ARG A 50 -4.32 -5.39 7.85
CA ARG A 50 -3.33 -5.79 6.85
C ARG A 50 -2.89 -4.61 6.00
N ILE A 51 -1.59 -4.54 5.70
CA ILE A 51 -1.01 -3.67 4.68
C ILE A 51 -0.25 -4.52 3.68
N THR A 52 -0.56 -4.38 2.40
CA THR A 52 0.13 -5.08 1.31
C THR A 52 0.68 -4.06 0.32
N VAL A 53 1.97 -4.14 0.01
CA VAL A 53 2.62 -3.34 -1.03
C VAL A 53 2.73 -4.20 -2.28
N HIS A 54 2.22 -3.70 -3.39
CA HIS A 54 2.32 -4.32 -4.70
C HIS A 54 3.26 -3.50 -5.58
N ALA A 55 4.05 -4.18 -6.38
CA ALA A 55 4.86 -3.60 -7.45
C ALA A 55 4.29 -4.03 -8.81
N TRP A 56 4.24 -3.10 -9.76
CA TRP A 56 3.86 -3.35 -11.15
C TRP A 56 5.10 -3.73 -11.93
N THR A 57 5.25 -5.02 -12.21
CA THR A 57 6.35 -5.59 -12.98
C THR A 57 5.76 -6.39 -14.13
N ASP A 58 6.32 -6.26 -15.34
CA ASP A 58 5.91 -7.04 -16.51
C ASP A 58 4.40 -6.99 -16.86
N GLY A 59 3.72 -5.89 -16.54
CA GLY A 59 2.28 -5.75 -16.82
C GLY A 59 1.36 -6.42 -15.81
N ILE A 60 1.89 -6.88 -14.68
CA ILE A 60 1.12 -7.48 -13.58
C ILE A 60 1.43 -6.81 -12.24
N TRP A 61 0.45 -6.78 -11.34
CA TRP A 61 0.67 -6.41 -9.94
C TRP A 61 1.15 -7.62 -9.16
N SER A 62 2.41 -7.58 -8.71
CA SER A 62 3.00 -8.60 -7.84
C SER A 62 3.06 -8.09 -6.41
N VAL A 63 2.79 -8.94 -5.42
CA VAL A 63 2.99 -8.60 -4.00
C VAL A 63 4.49 -8.46 -3.75
N TYR A 64 4.90 -7.28 -3.30
CA TYR A 64 6.29 -6.97 -2.95
C TYR A 64 6.52 -7.15 -1.45
N GLU A 65 5.62 -6.63 -0.61
CA GLU A 65 5.66 -6.77 0.85
C GLU A 65 4.24 -7.03 1.34
N ASP A 66 4.08 -7.98 2.26
CA ASP A 66 2.80 -8.24 2.93
C ASP A 66 3.01 -8.18 4.44
N GLY A 67 2.52 -7.11 5.05
CA GLY A 67 2.56 -6.87 6.48
C GLY A 67 1.23 -7.24 7.12
N LEU A 68 1.24 -8.34 7.88
CA LEU A 68 0.15 -8.70 8.77
C LEU A 68 0.28 -7.85 10.04
N GLU A 69 -0.49 -6.77 10.09
CA GLU A 69 -0.56 -5.90 11.26
C GLU A 69 -1.75 -6.36 12.08
N LYS A 70 -1.56 -7.45 12.84
CA LYS A 70 -2.52 -7.83 13.87
C LYS A 70 -2.44 -6.78 14.98
N VAL A 71 -3.52 -6.05 15.19
CA VAL A 71 -3.84 -5.42 16.46
C VAL A 71 -4.71 -6.38 17.27
#